data_AF-A0A523TI63-F1
#
_entry.id   AF-A0A523TI63-F1
#
_cell.length_a   1.000
_cell.length_b   1.000
_cell.length_c   1.000
_cell.angle_alpha   90.00
_cell.angle_beta   90.00
_cell.angle_gamma   90.00
#
_symmetry.space_group_name_H-M   'P 1'
#
loop_
_entity.id
_entity.type
_entity.pdbx_description
1 polymer ?
#
loop_
_entity_poly.entity_id
_entity_poly.type
_entity_poly.pdbx_seq_one_letter_code
_entity_poly.pdbx_strand_id
1 'polypeptide(L)'
;MRDIETSFDIPIPKDPLKRVIGQDFAIKIARIAAHQRRNLLLIGPPGIGKSMIAQALSFHLGQPEEEIWIVHNPENPERPFFERKKLHELKNRRQQANGGEYGKLIHPSKAPFDVAVKLGYACEHCRKFSIPETRKCPHCSQSKRKKSPSRFGDLLSLSSFSAKSSDGSKVSKAIQLPDGREEILLFEEAGNNIRVFDHEAIELSKAKKGPRPMKVLVPIRRSLFIQATGASTTELLGDCLHDPYGGHHKLGTPPYKRVVAGAIHEAHQGVLFIDEISQLGILQRSLLTALQEKKFPIIGRNPQSSGASVRVDDVPADFVLVAACNMTDLPQIVPPLRSRIQGDGYEILLETAMPDNETNRLKLVQFIAQEIIRDDKIPAMDRKGIFEVIKSARMIAEKADGEESSLTLRLRELAGLIKVAGDLATTNREERITSKHVKAALEIAKPLEDQILQKYGSFKAAIENERRGFPKTTNEGNQVPYNMWNG
;
A
#
# COMPACT_ATOMS: atom_id res chain seq x y z
N MET A 1 -14.34 18.58 34.10
CA MET A 1 -15.62 18.38 33.37
C MET A 1 -16.61 19.55 33.50
N ARG A 2 -16.40 20.54 34.38
CA ARG A 2 -17.38 21.61 34.61
C ARG A 2 -17.52 22.57 33.42
N ASP A 3 -16.49 22.68 32.60
CA ASP A 3 -16.40 23.63 31.47
C ASP A 3 -16.72 23.00 30.11
N ILE A 4 -17.18 21.75 30.08
CA ILE A 4 -17.54 21.04 28.84
C ILE A 4 -19.04 21.21 28.61
N GLU A 5 -19.40 21.91 27.55
CA GLU A 5 -20.78 22.04 27.06
C GLU A 5 -21.07 21.01 25.96
N THR A 6 -20.08 20.77 25.10
CA THR A 6 -20.19 19.87 23.94
C THR A 6 -18.98 18.94 23.81
N SER A 7 -19.17 17.83 23.07
CA SER A 7 -18.08 16.90 22.76
C SER A 7 -16.90 17.55 22.01
N PHE A 8 -17.09 18.69 21.35
CA PHE A 8 -16.04 19.36 20.59
C PHE A 8 -15.19 20.32 21.41
N ASP A 9 -15.51 20.53 22.69
CA ASP A 9 -14.74 21.41 23.57
C ASP A 9 -13.40 20.77 23.99
N ILE A 10 -13.22 19.47 23.73
CA ILE A 10 -11.97 18.75 24.01
C ILE A 10 -11.07 18.72 22.76
N PRO A 11 -9.80 19.16 22.86
CA PRO A 11 -8.86 19.05 21.77
C PRO A 11 -8.47 17.59 21.50
N ILE A 12 -8.62 17.15 20.26
CA ILE A 12 -8.16 15.82 19.84
C ILE A 12 -6.65 15.86 19.58
N PRO A 13 -5.85 14.97 20.20
CA PRO A 13 -4.42 14.91 19.96
C PRO A 13 -4.07 14.68 18.49
N LYS A 14 -3.02 15.34 17.99
CA LYS A 14 -2.49 15.09 16.63
C LYS A 14 -1.82 13.71 16.53
N ASP A 15 -1.12 13.29 17.58
CA ASP A 15 -0.46 11.98 17.67
C ASP A 15 -1.49 10.85 17.82
N PRO A 16 -1.56 9.89 16.87
CA PRO A 16 -2.48 8.75 16.95
C PRO A 16 -2.31 7.89 18.20
N LEU A 17 -1.09 7.78 18.77
CA LEU A 17 -0.89 6.99 20.00
C LEU A 17 -1.57 7.64 21.20
N LYS A 18 -1.66 8.98 21.25
CA LYS A 18 -2.36 9.71 22.32
C LYS A 18 -3.89 9.66 22.17
N ARG A 19 -4.39 9.17 21.03
CA ARG A 19 -5.82 8.97 20.81
C ARG A 19 -6.34 7.67 21.42
N VAL A 20 -5.46 6.69 21.64
CA VAL A 20 -5.79 5.43 22.31
C VAL A 20 -6.16 5.71 23.76
N ILE A 21 -7.29 5.15 24.21
CA ILE A 21 -7.88 5.45 25.51
C ILE A 21 -7.63 4.30 26.49
N GLY A 22 -7.17 4.63 27.70
CA GLY A 22 -7.05 3.69 28.82
C GLY A 22 -5.93 2.65 28.72
N GLN A 23 -5.14 2.64 27.65
CA GLN A 23 -4.08 1.65 27.42
C GLN A 23 -2.66 2.23 27.66
N ASP A 24 -2.47 2.93 28.78
CA ASP A 24 -1.26 3.72 29.03
C ASP A 24 0.02 2.86 29.02
N PHE A 25 -0.02 1.66 29.61
CA PHE A 25 1.08 0.70 29.58
C PHE A 25 1.37 0.20 28.15
N ALA A 26 0.33 -0.20 27.41
CA ALA A 26 0.49 -0.69 26.05
C ALA A 26 1.07 0.38 25.12
N ILE A 27 0.65 1.64 25.26
CA ILE A 27 1.19 2.77 24.49
C ILE A 27 2.67 2.98 24.80
N LYS A 28 3.09 2.87 26.07
CA LYS A 28 4.50 2.99 26.46
C LYS A 28 5.35 1.91 25.79
N ILE A 29 4.91 0.65 25.84
CA ILE A 29 5.64 -0.46 25.20
C ILE A 29 5.62 -0.34 23.67
N ALA A 30 4.49 0.05 23.08
CA ALA A 30 4.37 0.29 21.65
C ALA A 30 5.40 1.33 21.16
N ARG A 31 5.61 2.43 21.90
CA ARG A 31 6.64 3.43 21.55
C ARG A 31 8.05 2.84 21.54
N ILE A 32 8.39 2.03 22.55
CA ILE A 32 9.69 1.36 22.63
C ILE A 32 9.84 0.39 21.45
N ALA A 33 8.80 -0.38 21.15
CA ALA A 33 8.79 -1.33 20.06
C ALA A 33 8.92 -0.67 18.68
N ALA A 34 8.25 0.47 18.44
CA ALA A 34 8.41 1.24 17.21
C ALA A 34 9.85 1.70 17.00
N HIS A 35 10.45 2.30 18.05
CA HIS A 35 11.80 2.83 17.97
C HIS A 35 12.86 1.74 17.75
N GLN A 36 12.68 0.59 18.40
CA GLN A 36 13.60 -0.56 18.31
C GLN A 36 13.26 -1.53 17.17
N ARG A 37 12.19 -1.25 16.40
CA ARG A 37 11.62 -2.15 15.37
C ARG A 37 11.40 -3.58 15.88
N ARG A 38 10.75 -3.71 17.03
CA ARG A 38 10.46 -4.98 17.72
C ARG A 38 9.01 -5.42 17.50
N ASN A 39 8.79 -6.73 17.44
CA ASN A 39 7.45 -7.31 17.22
C ASN A 39 6.55 -7.13 18.45
N LEU A 40 5.24 -7.10 18.24
CA LEU A 40 4.23 -6.98 19.29
C LEU A 40 3.16 -8.07 19.15
N LEU A 41 2.75 -8.67 20.27
CA LEU A 41 1.55 -9.49 20.39
C LEU A 41 0.59 -8.82 21.36
N LEU A 42 -0.55 -8.36 20.86
CA LEU A 42 -1.61 -7.69 21.63
C LEU A 42 -2.70 -8.71 22.00
N ILE A 43 -2.94 -8.89 23.29
CA ILE A 43 -3.85 -9.90 23.82
C ILE A 43 -5.01 -9.20 24.53
N GLY A 44 -6.24 -9.63 24.25
CA GLY A 44 -7.42 -9.22 25.03
C GLY A 44 -8.73 -9.45 24.28
N PRO A 45 -9.89 -9.05 24.81
CA PRO A 45 -11.17 -9.18 24.12
C PRO A 45 -11.30 -8.28 22.87
N PRO A 46 -12.29 -8.51 22.00
CA PRO A 46 -12.54 -7.65 20.85
C PRO A 46 -12.99 -6.24 21.28
N GLY A 47 -12.66 -5.24 20.47
CA GLY A 47 -13.17 -3.86 20.66
C GLY A 47 -12.40 -2.99 21.66
N ILE A 48 -11.23 -3.42 22.13
CA ILE A 48 -10.37 -2.67 23.08
C ILE A 48 -9.24 -1.86 22.43
N GLY A 49 -9.22 -1.76 21.10
CA GLY A 49 -8.27 -0.89 20.37
C GLY A 49 -6.97 -1.55 19.88
N LYS A 50 -6.91 -2.89 19.71
CA LYS A 50 -5.74 -3.60 19.14
C LYS A 50 -5.28 -3.01 17.80
N SER A 51 -6.21 -2.93 16.85
CA SER A 51 -5.96 -2.36 15.51
C SER A 51 -5.56 -0.88 15.59
N MET A 52 -6.17 -0.11 16.51
CA MET A 52 -5.84 1.30 16.72
C MET A 52 -4.40 1.49 17.23
N ILE A 53 -3.95 0.66 18.18
CA ILE A 53 -2.55 0.67 18.65
C ILE A 53 -1.60 0.30 17.50
N ALA A 54 -1.93 -0.74 16.74
CA ALA A 54 -1.12 -1.19 15.61
C ALA A 54 -0.99 -0.11 14.51
N GLN A 55 -2.11 0.53 14.16
CA GLN A 55 -2.13 1.60 13.18
C GLN A 55 -1.34 2.82 13.69
N ALA A 56 -1.53 3.18 14.95
CA ALA A 56 -0.79 4.28 15.57
C ALA A 56 0.73 4.02 15.59
N LEU A 57 1.16 2.76 15.77
CA LEU A 57 2.57 2.36 15.72
C LEU A 57 3.23 2.74 14.39
N SER A 58 2.52 2.59 13.27
CA SER A 58 3.06 2.86 11.92
C SER A 58 3.48 4.33 11.70
N PHE A 59 2.86 5.27 12.41
CA PHE A 59 3.22 6.70 12.37
C PHE A 59 4.51 7.03 13.12
N HIS A 60 4.97 6.13 13.99
CA HIS A 60 6.21 6.27 14.76
C HIS A 60 7.37 5.47 14.15
N LEU A 61 7.14 4.80 13.01
CA LEU A 61 8.21 4.21 12.21
C LEU A 61 8.85 5.26 11.29
N GLY A 62 10.11 5.03 10.93
CA GLY A 62 10.82 5.82 9.92
C GLY A 62 10.20 5.67 8.53
N GLN A 63 10.50 6.61 7.63
CA GLN A 63 10.09 6.51 6.22
C GLN A 63 10.80 5.33 5.54
N PRO A 64 10.14 4.65 4.58
CA PRO A 64 10.76 3.56 3.85
C PRO A 64 11.87 4.13 2.94
N GLU A 65 13.02 3.47 2.97
CA GLU A 65 14.20 3.88 2.20
C GLU A 65 14.30 3.13 0.86
N GLU A 66 13.59 2.00 0.74
CA GLU A 66 13.74 1.05 -0.36
C GLU A 66 12.46 0.94 -1.23
N GLU A 67 12.68 0.97 -2.54
CA GLU A 67 11.72 0.56 -3.57
C GLU A 67 12.14 -0.79 -4.14
N ILE A 68 11.19 -1.74 -4.18
CA ILE A 68 11.45 -3.10 -4.64
C ILE A 68 10.95 -3.22 -6.09
N TRP A 69 11.84 -3.66 -6.97
CA TRP A 69 11.55 -3.90 -8.38
C TRP A 69 11.73 -5.36 -8.72
N ILE A 70 10.91 -5.90 -9.62
CA ILE A 70 11.17 -7.18 -10.27
C ILE A 70 11.76 -6.92 -11.66
N VAL A 71 12.87 -7.58 -11.94
CA VAL A 71 13.63 -7.47 -13.18
C VAL A 71 13.47 -8.74 -13.99
N HIS A 72 13.27 -8.56 -15.30
CA HIS A 72 13.27 -9.67 -16.23
C HIS A 72 14.65 -10.33 -16.29
N ASN A 73 14.67 -11.65 -16.14
CA ASN A 73 15.85 -12.48 -16.37
C ASN A 73 15.81 -13.06 -17.80
N PRO A 74 16.72 -12.63 -18.71
CA PRO A 74 16.74 -13.12 -20.09
C PRO A 74 17.18 -14.58 -20.23
N GLU A 75 18.03 -15.08 -19.32
CA GLU A 75 18.53 -16.46 -19.36
C GLU A 75 17.47 -17.44 -18.84
N ASN A 76 16.68 -17.01 -17.85
CA ASN A 76 15.58 -17.79 -17.30
C ASN A 76 14.36 -16.91 -16.99
N PRO A 77 13.45 -16.71 -17.95
CA PRO A 77 12.28 -15.85 -17.79
C PRO A 77 11.37 -16.21 -16.59
N GLU A 78 11.30 -17.50 -16.24
CA GLU A 78 10.51 -18.04 -15.12
C GLU A 78 11.18 -17.85 -13.75
N ARG A 79 12.41 -17.32 -13.74
CA ARG A 79 13.15 -16.90 -12.55
C ARG A 79 13.51 -15.42 -12.62
N PRO A 80 12.53 -14.49 -12.57
CA PRO A 80 12.84 -13.08 -12.36
C PRO A 80 13.57 -12.89 -11.03
N PHE A 81 14.39 -11.85 -10.94
CA PHE A 81 15.06 -11.46 -9.69
C PHE A 81 14.60 -10.08 -9.27
N PHE A 82 14.75 -9.76 -7.99
CA PHE A 82 14.42 -8.43 -7.49
C PHE A 82 15.65 -7.51 -7.47
N GLU A 83 15.41 -6.21 -7.61
CA GLU A 83 16.40 -5.15 -7.36
C GLU A 83 15.83 -4.19 -6.31
N ARG A 84 16.65 -3.82 -5.33
CA ARG A 84 16.36 -2.76 -4.36
C ARG A 84 16.94 -1.46 -4.87
N LYS A 85 16.13 -0.40 -4.87
CA LYS A 85 16.63 0.97 -5.15
C LYS A 85 16.39 1.84 -3.94
N LYS A 86 17.44 2.52 -3.50
CA LYS A 86 17.35 3.42 -2.35
C LYS A 86 16.78 4.78 -2.77
N LEU A 87 16.12 5.46 -1.84
CA LEU A 87 15.48 6.77 -2.08
C LEU A 87 16.42 7.80 -2.74
N HIS A 88 17.68 7.84 -2.32
CA HIS A 88 18.67 8.78 -2.85
C HIS A 88 19.02 8.48 -4.32
N GLU A 89 19.15 7.21 -4.69
CA GLU A 89 19.40 6.78 -6.08
C GLU A 89 18.21 7.13 -6.97
N LEU A 90 16.98 7.01 -6.47
CA LEU A 90 15.77 7.38 -7.20
C LEU A 90 15.67 8.89 -7.44
N LYS A 91 16.05 9.71 -6.45
CA LYS A 91 16.12 11.18 -6.62
C LYS A 91 17.16 11.57 -7.67
N ASN A 92 18.35 10.97 -7.60
CA ASN A 92 19.43 11.20 -8.58
C ASN A 92 19.01 10.75 -9.98
N ARG A 93 18.34 9.61 -10.11
CA ARG A 93 17.84 9.11 -11.40
C ARG A 93 16.71 9.97 -11.96
N ARG A 94 15.81 10.53 -11.13
CA ARG A 94 14.78 11.48 -11.62
C ARG A 94 15.39 12.78 -12.10
N GLN A 95 16.47 13.24 -11.46
CA GLN A 95 17.23 14.40 -11.92
C GLN A 95 17.98 14.09 -13.22
N GLN A 96 18.62 12.92 -13.33
CA GLN A 96 19.29 12.44 -14.56
C GLN A 96 18.31 12.08 -15.69
N ALA A 97 17.07 11.67 -15.39
CA ALA A 97 16.06 11.39 -16.41
C ALA A 97 15.43 12.68 -16.96
N ASN A 98 15.44 13.76 -16.17
CA ASN A 98 15.03 15.10 -16.61
C ASN A 98 16.18 15.89 -17.25
N GLY A 99 17.43 15.41 -17.14
CA GLY A 99 18.61 15.97 -17.81
C GLY A 99 19.05 15.09 -18.98
N GLY A 100 18.97 15.59 -20.22
CA GLY A 100 19.51 14.92 -21.41
C GLY A 100 21.04 14.84 -21.42
N GLU A 101 21.61 14.03 -20.53
CA GLU A 101 23.03 13.98 -20.16
C GLU A 101 23.81 12.85 -20.83
N TYR A 102 23.91 12.86 -22.15
CA TYR A 102 25.17 12.49 -22.79
C TYR A 102 25.38 13.47 -23.92
N GLY A 103 26.54 14.12 -23.94
CA GLY A 103 26.91 15.08 -24.96
C GLY A 103 26.76 16.54 -24.55
N LYS A 104 27.74 17.33 -24.97
CA LYS A 104 27.86 18.76 -24.69
C LYS A 104 26.88 19.53 -25.57
N LEU A 105 26.02 20.35 -24.95
CA LEU A 105 25.20 21.30 -25.71
C LEU A 105 26.06 22.47 -26.17
N ILE A 106 26.14 22.66 -27.48
CA ILE A 106 26.80 23.79 -28.11
C ILE A 106 25.79 24.65 -28.86
N HIS A 107 26.04 25.95 -28.88
CA HIS A 107 25.30 26.85 -29.75
C HIS A 107 25.59 26.50 -31.22
N PRO A 108 24.62 26.58 -32.15
CA PRO A 108 24.84 26.16 -33.54
C PRO A 108 26.00 26.86 -34.26
N SER A 109 26.37 28.06 -33.84
CA SER A 109 27.53 28.79 -34.38
C SER A 109 28.90 28.20 -34.01
N LYS A 110 28.97 27.38 -32.96
CA LYS A 110 30.19 26.70 -32.52
C LYS A 110 30.39 25.34 -33.21
N ALA A 111 29.37 24.84 -33.91
CA ALA A 111 29.48 23.62 -34.69
C ALA A 111 30.17 23.91 -36.04
N PRO A 112 30.88 22.93 -36.64
CA PRO A 112 31.35 23.05 -38.01
C PRO A 112 30.20 23.42 -38.96
N PHE A 113 30.43 24.38 -39.86
CA PHE A 113 29.37 24.98 -40.68
C PHE A 113 28.61 23.94 -41.53
N ASP A 114 29.31 22.96 -42.08
CA ASP A 114 28.75 21.84 -42.84
C ASP A 114 27.83 20.95 -41.99
N VAL A 115 28.14 20.75 -40.70
CA VAL A 115 27.30 20.03 -39.75
C VAL A 115 26.05 20.85 -39.43
N ALA A 116 26.20 22.16 -39.18
CA ALA A 116 25.08 23.06 -38.93
C ALA A 116 24.13 23.17 -40.15
N VAL A 117 24.66 23.12 -41.37
CA VAL A 117 23.85 23.08 -42.60
C VAL A 117 23.08 21.76 -42.71
N LYS A 118 23.75 20.61 -42.50
CA LYS A 118 23.10 19.29 -42.55
C LYS A 118 22.00 19.12 -41.50
N LEU A 119 22.21 19.64 -40.29
CA LEU A 119 21.21 19.65 -39.21
C LEU A 119 20.12 20.72 -39.40
N GLY A 120 20.27 21.65 -40.35
CA GLY A 120 19.28 22.69 -40.66
C GLY A 120 19.38 23.97 -39.81
N TYR A 121 20.44 24.09 -39.00
CA TYR A 121 20.71 25.29 -38.20
C TYR A 121 21.39 26.41 -38.98
N ALA A 122 22.01 26.13 -40.14
CA ALA A 122 22.67 27.12 -40.97
C ALA A 122 22.18 27.07 -42.43
N CYS A 123 22.08 28.22 -43.08
CA CYS A 123 21.72 28.28 -44.50
C CYS A 123 22.97 28.22 -45.39
N GLU A 124 23.01 27.29 -46.35
CA GLU A 124 24.09 27.18 -47.34
C GLU A 124 24.25 28.46 -48.18
N HIS A 125 23.15 29.17 -48.45
CA HIS A 125 23.14 30.31 -49.37
C HIS A 125 23.54 31.65 -48.70
N CYS A 126 22.95 32.00 -47.56
CA CYS A 126 23.22 33.28 -46.88
C CYS A 126 24.11 33.16 -45.63
N ARG A 127 24.53 31.94 -45.28
CA ARG A 127 25.38 31.60 -44.11
C ARG A 127 24.83 32.03 -42.74
N LYS A 128 23.58 32.49 -42.65
CA LYS A 128 22.94 32.85 -41.38
C LYS A 128 22.36 31.62 -40.67
N PHE A 129 22.41 31.67 -39.33
CA PHE A 129 21.88 30.63 -38.45
C PHE A 129 20.40 30.84 -38.15
N SER A 130 19.64 29.76 -38.01
CA SER A 130 18.21 29.79 -37.70
C SER A 130 17.71 28.39 -37.30
N ILE A 131 16.56 28.31 -36.62
CA ILE A 131 16.03 27.07 -36.04
C ILE A 131 15.67 26.03 -37.15
N PRO A 132 15.99 24.73 -36.99
CA PRO A 132 15.82 23.68 -37.99
C PRO A 132 14.37 23.36 -38.38
N GLU A 133 13.39 23.71 -37.53
CA GLU A 133 11.95 23.54 -37.77
C GLU A 133 11.47 24.27 -39.05
N THR A 134 12.18 25.31 -39.45
CA THR A 134 11.86 26.11 -40.64
C THR A 134 12.45 25.50 -41.92
N ARG A 135 11.59 25.06 -42.85
CA ARG A 135 12.03 24.47 -44.14
C ARG A 135 12.75 25.47 -45.07
N LYS A 136 12.36 26.75 -44.99
CA LYS A 136 12.97 27.85 -45.75
C LYS A 136 13.78 28.73 -44.80
N CYS A 137 14.88 29.28 -45.30
CA CYS A 137 15.70 30.22 -44.53
C CYS A 137 14.92 31.53 -44.31
N PRO A 138 14.76 32.00 -43.06
CA PRO A 138 14.05 33.25 -42.77
C PRO A 138 14.77 34.51 -43.28
N HIS A 139 16.02 34.40 -43.74
CA HIS A 139 16.81 35.54 -44.20
C HIS A 139 16.95 35.66 -45.72
N CYS A 140 16.89 34.56 -46.46
CA CYS A 140 17.05 34.57 -47.92
C CYS A 140 16.00 33.75 -48.66
N SER A 141 15.02 33.19 -47.94
CA SER A 141 13.89 32.43 -48.46
C SER A 141 14.23 31.15 -49.25
N GLN A 142 15.51 30.79 -49.37
CA GLN A 142 15.95 29.54 -49.99
C GLN A 142 15.71 28.33 -49.07
N SER A 143 15.56 27.14 -49.67
CA SER A 143 15.37 25.89 -48.92
C SER A 143 16.61 25.55 -48.09
N LYS A 144 16.44 25.17 -46.82
CA LYS A 144 17.55 24.76 -45.95
C LYS A 144 18.01 23.33 -46.16
N ARG A 145 17.13 22.43 -46.63
CA ARG A 145 17.43 21.00 -46.81
C ARG A 145 17.36 20.64 -48.29
N LYS A 146 18.47 20.16 -48.87
CA LYS A 146 18.48 19.41 -50.14
C LYS A 146 18.22 17.94 -49.82
N LYS A 147 17.07 17.37 -50.20
CA LYS A 147 16.94 15.91 -50.33
C LYS A 147 17.75 15.52 -51.56
N SER A 148 18.90 14.86 -51.39
CA SER A 148 19.51 14.11 -52.48
C SER A 148 18.72 12.81 -52.66
N PRO A 149 18.09 12.54 -53.82
CA PRO A 149 17.59 11.22 -54.13
C PRO A 149 18.75 10.39 -54.69
N SER A 150 19.48 9.67 -53.83
CA SER A 150 20.51 8.74 -54.31
C SER A 150 19.86 7.55 -55.01
N ARG A 151 19.94 7.50 -56.34
CA ARG A 151 19.51 6.38 -57.22
C ARG A 151 20.45 5.16 -57.21
N PHE A 152 21.39 5.06 -56.28
CA PHE A 152 22.37 3.97 -56.17
C PHE A 152 22.40 3.27 -54.79
N GLY A 153 21.40 3.51 -53.93
CA GLY A 153 21.38 3.02 -52.55
C GLY A 153 20.91 1.57 -52.33
N ASP A 154 20.32 0.91 -53.35
CA ASP A 154 19.69 -0.41 -53.15
C ASP A 154 20.61 -1.61 -53.42
N LEU A 155 21.77 -1.43 -54.07
CA LEU A 155 22.66 -2.56 -54.40
C LEU A 155 23.66 -2.94 -53.29
N LEU A 156 23.89 -2.05 -52.31
CA LEU A 156 24.79 -2.30 -51.17
C LEU A 156 24.04 -2.70 -49.88
N SER A 157 22.72 -2.94 -49.96
CA SER A 157 21.88 -3.30 -48.82
C SER A 157 21.92 -4.79 -48.44
N LEU A 158 22.84 -5.60 -49.00
CA LEU A 158 22.91 -7.05 -48.76
C LEU A 158 24.11 -7.50 -47.91
N SER A 159 24.96 -6.60 -47.43
CA SER A 159 26.09 -6.96 -46.56
C SER A 159 26.14 -6.05 -45.34
N SER A 160 25.80 -6.64 -44.19
CA SER A 160 26.13 -6.17 -42.84
C SER A 160 25.36 -4.96 -42.29
N PHE A 161 24.49 -5.26 -41.33
CA PHE A 161 24.09 -4.42 -40.19
C PHE A 161 24.41 -2.92 -40.27
N SER A 162 23.45 -2.12 -40.72
CA SER A 162 23.26 -0.77 -40.20
C SER A 162 21.80 -0.35 -40.33
N ALA A 163 21.23 0.09 -39.22
CA ALA A 163 19.87 0.57 -39.09
C ALA A 163 19.63 1.76 -40.03
N LYS A 164 18.72 1.59 -41.00
CA LYS A 164 18.13 2.69 -41.77
C LYS A 164 17.39 3.61 -40.80
N SER A 165 18.02 4.72 -40.40
CA SER A 165 17.33 5.89 -39.83
C SER A 165 17.32 6.98 -40.90
N SER A 166 16.19 7.11 -41.57
CA SER A 166 15.91 8.19 -42.52
C SER A 166 15.44 9.44 -41.77
N ASP A 167 16.24 9.89 -40.80
CA ASP A 167 15.93 11.10 -40.03
C ASP A 167 17.16 12.01 -40.02
N GLY A 168 17.01 13.22 -40.58
CA GLY A 168 18.09 14.19 -40.73
C GLY A 168 18.54 14.87 -39.43
N SER A 169 18.25 14.23 -38.30
CA SER A 169 18.45 14.72 -36.93
C SER A 169 19.84 14.39 -36.37
N LYS A 170 20.67 13.62 -37.08
CA LYS A 170 22.03 13.19 -36.66
C LYS A 170 23.06 13.30 -37.78
N VAL A 171 24.26 13.78 -37.45
CA VAL A 171 25.41 13.91 -38.36
C VAL A 171 26.68 13.50 -37.65
N SER A 172 27.45 12.56 -38.20
CA SER A 172 28.80 12.24 -37.73
C SER A 172 29.85 13.00 -38.53
N LYS A 173 30.94 13.42 -37.87
CA LYS A 173 32.09 14.07 -38.52
C LYS A 173 33.39 13.70 -37.80
N ALA A 174 34.41 13.33 -38.56
CA ALA A 174 35.77 13.17 -38.07
C ALA A 174 36.44 14.54 -37.95
N ILE A 175 37.06 14.81 -36.80
CA ILE A 175 37.82 16.03 -36.51
C ILE A 175 39.24 15.60 -36.12
N GLN A 176 40.25 16.29 -36.67
CA GLN A 176 41.64 16.10 -36.28
C GLN A 176 41.94 16.93 -35.03
N LEU A 177 42.44 16.26 -33.99
CA LEU A 177 42.90 16.88 -32.76
C LEU A 177 44.30 17.50 -32.96
N PRO A 178 44.71 18.45 -32.09
CA PRO A 178 46.05 19.06 -32.15
C PRO A 178 47.21 18.05 -32.14
N ASP A 179 46.97 16.86 -31.58
CA ASP A 179 47.92 15.77 -31.44
C ASP A 179 48.04 14.89 -32.71
N GLY A 180 47.35 15.23 -33.81
CA GLY A 180 47.32 14.46 -35.05
C GLY A 180 46.42 13.22 -35.05
N ARG A 181 45.66 12.99 -33.96
CA ARG A 181 44.68 11.90 -33.84
C ARG A 181 43.33 12.31 -34.44
N GLU A 182 42.67 11.40 -35.14
CA GLU A 182 41.31 11.60 -35.67
C GLU A 182 40.27 11.10 -34.67
N GLU A 183 39.32 11.96 -34.29
CA GLU A 183 38.20 11.61 -33.42
C GLU A 183 36.87 11.80 -34.17
N ILE A 184 35.96 10.84 -34.05
CA ILE A 184 34.63 10.92 -34.67
C ILE A 184 33.65 11.50 -33.66
N LEU A 185 33.17 12.72 -33.92
CA LEU A 185 32.11 13.35 -33.14
C LEU A 185 30.75 13.10 -33.80
N LEU A 186 29.74 12.83 -32.98
CA LEU A 186 28.34 12.73 -33.41
C LEU A 186 27.59 13.99 -32.96
N PHE A 187 26.86 14.62 -33.87
CA PHE A 187 26.06 15.82 -33.63
C PHE A 187 24.58 15.48 -33.80
N GLU A 188 23.75 15.85 -32.82
CA GLU A 188 22.30 15.64 -32.81
C GLU A 188 21.55 16.96 -32.60
N GLU A 189 20.40 17.09 -33.25
CA GLU A 189 19.47 18.21 -33.06
C GLU A 189 18.92 18.22 -31.61
N ALA A 190 19.03 19.36 -30.91
CA ALA A 190 18.56 19.52 -29.53
C ALA A 190 17.85 20.87 -29.32
N GLY A 191 16.70 21.03 -29.98
CA GLY A 191 15.88 22.24 -29.91
C GLY A 191 16.62 23.44 -30.51
N ASN A 192 16.97 24.43 -29.68
CA ASN A 192 17.73 25.61 -30.13
C ASN A 192 19.25 25.38 -30.19
N ASN A 193 19.75 24.26 -29.69
CA ASN A 193 21.17 23.94 -29.59
C ASN A 193 21.50 22.62 -30.30
N ILE A 194 22.78 22.36 -30.52
CA ILE A 194 23.28 21.08 -31.06
C ILE A 194 23.93 20.31 -29.91
N ARG A 195 23.60 19.03 -29.78
CA ARG A 195 24.23 18.13 -28.80
C ARG A 195 25.38 17.39 -29.48
N VAL A 196 26.57 17.44 -28.90
CA VAL A 196 27.79 16.79 -29.42
C VAL A 196 28.17 15.62 -28.53
N PHE A 197 28.39 14.45 -29.12
CA PHE A 197 28.89 13.26 -28.45
C PHE A 197 30.30 12.94 -28.92
N ASP A 198 31.22 12.88 -27.97
CA ASP A 198 32.62 12.45 -28.16
C ASP A 198 32.71 10.92 -28.12
N HIS A 199 33.88 10.34 -28.45
CA HIS A 199 34.03 8.88 -28.53
C HIS A 199 33.63 8.18 -27.22
N GLU A 200 34.04 8.72 -26.07
CA GLU A 200 33.65 8.21 -24.75
C GLU A 200 32.14 8.35 -24.49
N ALA A 201 31.51 9.44 -24.93
CA ALA A 201 30.07 9.63 -24.77
C ALA A 201 29.28 8.67 -25.68
N ILE A 202 29.81 8.34 -26.86
CA ILE A 202 29.24 7.34 -27.76
C ILE A 202 29.38 5.94 -27.16
N GLU A 203 30.54 5.59 -26.61
CA GLU A 203 30.72 4.31 -25.92
C GLU A 203 29.86 4.19 -24.67
N LEU A 204 29.73 5.24 -23.86
CA LEU A 204 28.80 5.29 -22.72
C LEU A 204 27.34 5.14 -23.15
N SER A 205 26.98 5.71 -24.30
CA SER A 205 25.64 5.55 -24.89
C SER A 205 25.37 4.12 -25.39
N LYS A 206 26.41 3.42 -25.88
CA LYS A 206 26.34 2.04 -26.37
C LYS A 206 26.46 0.99 -25.25
N ALA A 207 27.25 1.28 -24.22
CA ALA A 207 27.53 0.40 -23.07
C ALA A 207 26.32 0.28 -22.13
N LYS A 208 25.43 1.28 -22.12
CA LYS A 208 24.08 1.10 -21.58
C LYS A 208 23.24 0.28 -22.57
N LYS A 209 23.26 -1.05 -22.41
CA LYS A 209 22.10 -1.89 -22.77
C LYS A 209 20.84 -1.13 -22.32
N GLY A 210 19.85 -0.95 -23.19
CA GLY A 210 18.60 -0.26 -22.85
C GLY A 210 18.04 -0.74 -21.50
N PRO A 211 17.26 0.08 -20.78
CA PRO A 211 16.82 -0.26 -19.43
C PRO A 211 16.23 -1.66 -19.41
N ARG A 212 16.80 -2.55 -18.58
CA ARG A 212 16.30 -3.93 -18.44
C ARG A 212 14.80 -3.86 -18.13
N PRO A 213 13.96 -4.67 -18.80
CA PRO A 213 12.52 -4.65 -18.53
C PRO A 213 12.28 -4.97 -17.05
N MET A 214 11.61 -4.07 -16.35
CA MET A 214 11.39 -4.17 -14.92
C MET A 214 10.02 -3.60 -14.51
N LYS A 215 9.48 -4.10 -13.40
CA LYS A 215 8.21 -3.69 -12.80
C LYS A 215 8.46 -3.23 -11.35
N VAL A 216 7.85 -2.13 -10.93
CA VAL A 216 7.79 -1.76 -9.51
C VAL A 216 6.88 -2.77 -8.82
N LEU A 217 7.42 -3.49 -7.83
CA LEU A 217 6.65 -4.41 -7.01
C LEU A 217 6.11 -3.70 -5.78
N VAL A 218 6.99 -3.05 -5.02
CA VAL A 218 6.65 -2.33 -3.80
C VAL A 218 7.15 -0.89 -3.93
N PRO A 219 6.25 0.10 -4.12
CA PRO A 219 6.62 1.49 -4.37
C PRO A 219 7.15 2.16 -3.10
N ILE A 220 8.03 3.15 -3.24
CA ILE A 220 8.58 3.86 -2.07
C ILE A 220 7.53 4.73 -1.34
N ARG A 221 6.60 5.32 -2.09
CA ARG A 221 5.46 6.05 -1.52
C ARG A 221 4.31 5.08 -1.32
N ARG A 222 4.26 4.46 -0.13
CA ARG A 222 3.24 3.47 0.25
C ARG A 222 2.74 3.70 1.67
N SER A 223 1.62 3.06 2.02
CA SER A 223 1.21 2.91 3.42
C SER A 223 2.25 2.07 4.16
N LEU A 224 2.61 2.51 5.37
CA LEU A 224 3.45 1.72 6.28
C LEU A 224 2.64 0.82 7.20
N PHE A 225 1.32 0.81 7.05
CA PHE A 225 0.43 -0.08 7.77
C PHE A 225 -0.28 -0.98 6.77
N ILE A 226 0.06 -2.27 6.80
CA ILE A 226 -0.58 -3.31 5.99
C ILE A 226 -1.33 -4.24 6.93
N GLN A 227 -2.64 -4.39 6.70
CA GLN A 227 -3.48 -5.30 7.47
C GLN A 227 -3.75 -6.56 6.66
N ALA A 228 -3.54 -7.73 7.27
CA ALA A 228 -3.70 -9.05 6.65
C ALA A 228 -4.50 -9.99 7.58
N THR A 229 -5.62 -9.51 8.12
CA THR A 229 -6.52 -10.28 9.00
C THR A 229 -7.37 -11.23 8.17
N GLY A 230 -7.36 -12.53 8.49
CA GLY A 230 -8.06 -13.55 7.70
C GLY A 230 -7.49 -13.72 6.27
N ALA A 231 -6.26 -13.27 6.05
CA ALA A 231 -5.66 -13.25 4.72
C ALA A 231 -5.48 -14.66 4.15
N SER A 232 -5.77 -14.77 2.85
CA SER A 232 -5.47 -15.99 2.10
C SER A 232 -3.96 -16.18 1.91
N THR A 233 -3.54 -17.39 1.52
CA THR A 233 -2.12 -17.69 1.24
C THR A 233 -1.51 -16.74 0.20
N THR A 234 -2.27 -16.42 -0.86
CA THR A 234 -1.83 -15.54 -1.95
C THR A 234 -1.75 -14.09 -1.50
N GLU A 235 -2.72 -13.63 -0.72
CA GLU A 235 -2.73 -12.29 -0.14
C GLU A 235 -1.57 -12.07 0.83
N LEU A 236 -1.29 -13.04 1.72
CA LEU A 236 -0.23 -12.90 2.71
C LEU A 236 1.17 -13.02 2.09
N LEU A 237 1.38 -14.04 1.24
CA LEU A 237 2.72 -14.47 0.80
C LEU A 237 3.05 -14.09 -0.65
N GLY A 238 2.09 -13.53 -1.39
CA GLY A 238 2.25 -13.19 -2.80
C GLY A 238 1.94 -14.36 -3.75
N ASP A 239 1.80 -14.01 -5.02
CA ASP A 239 1.45 -14.96 -6.09
C ASP A 239 1.94 -14.46 -7.46
N CYS A 240 1.80 -15.30 -8.49
CA CYS A 240 2.05 -14.95 -9.88
C CYS A 240 0.78 -15.16 -10.71
N LEU A 241 0.33 -14.10 -11.38
CA LEU A 241 -0.87 -14.12 -12.20
C LEU A 241 -0.78 -15.14 -13.34
N HIS A 242 -1.91 -15.72 -13.71
CA HIS A 242 -2.03 -16.55 -14.90
C HIS A 242 -1.82 -15.71 -16.17
N ASP A 243 -1.10 -16.26 -17.13
CA ASP A 243 -1.10 -15.76 -18.50
C ASP A 243 -2.06 -16.60 -19.37
N PRO A 244 -3.19 -16.03 -19.83
CA PRO A 244 -4.15 -16.73 -20.70
C PRO A 244 -3.54 -17.22 -22.03
N TYR A 245 -2.45 -16.59 -22.47
CA TYR A 245 -1.77 -16.94 -23.72
C TYR A 245 -0.57 -17.88 -23.52
N GLY A 246 -0.42 -18.46 -22.33
CA GLY A 246 0.58 -19.49 -22.05
C GLY A 246 2.04 -19.06 -22.28
N GLY A 247 2.36 -17.77 -22.13
CA GLY A 247 3.72 -17.26 -22.30
C GLY A 247 4.12 -16.96 -23.75
N HIS A 248 3.16 -16.87 -24.68
CA HIS A 248 3.46 -16.61 -26.09
C HIS A 248 4.24 -15.29 -26.29
N HIS A 249 5.42 -15.35 -26.92
CA HIS A 249 6.38 -14.23 -27.01
C HIS A 249 5.84 -12.88 -27.51
N LYS A 250 4.76 -12.86 -28.30
CA LYS A 250 4.17 -11.63 -28.86
C LYS A 250 2.87 -11.16 -28.18
N LEU A 251 2.18 -12.04 -27.46
CA LEU A 251 0.82 -11.80 -26.95
C LEU A 251 0.72 -11.99 -25.43
N GLY A 252 1.53 -12.90 -24.88
CA GLY A 252 1.56 -13.23 -23.47
C GLY A 252 2.18 -12.14 -22.61
N THR A 253 1.79 -12.12 -21.35
CA THR A 253 2.37 -11.21 -20.36
C THR A 253 3.64 -11.83 -19.78
N PRO A 254 4.81 -11.17 -19.88
CA PRO A 254 6.06 -11.75 -19.43
C PRO A 254 6.05 -12.00 -17.91
N PRO A 255 6.67 -13.08 -17.41
CA PRO A 255 6.61 -13.51 -16.01
C PRO A 255 6.86 -12.40 -14.98
N TYR A 256 7.90 -11.57 -15.18
CA TYR A 256 8.25 -10.48 -14.26
C TYR A 256 7.12 -9.46 -14.05
N LYS A 257 6.23 -9.28 -15.04
CA LYS A 257 5.06 -8.39 -14.90
C LYS A 257 3.93 -9.03 -14.11
N ARG A 258 3.86 -10.36 -14.10
CA ARG A 258 2.79 -11.17 -13.47
C ARG A 258 3.01 -11.38 -11.97
N VAL A 259 4.21 -11.10 -11.45
CA VAL A 259 4.53 -11.19 -10.02
C VAL A 259 3.71 -10.17 -9.22
N VAL A 260 3.05 -10.63 -8.16
CA VAL A 260 2.24 -9.83 -7.23
C VAL A 260 2.80 -9.96 -5.82
N ALA A 261 2.98 -8.83 -5.16
CA ALA A 261 3.43 -8.79 -3.77
C ALA A 261 2.35 -9.37 -2.84
N GLY A 262 2.80 -10.08 -1.81
CA GLY A 262 1.97 -10.37 -0.64
C GLY A 262 2.09 -9.27 0.41
N ALA A 263 1.19 -9.30 1.38
CA ALA A 263 1.15 -8.36 2.50
C ALA A 263 2.50 -8.28 3.25
N ILE A 264 3.23 -9.41 3.38
CA ILE A 264 4.57 -9.42 4.01
C ILE A 264 5.59 -8.57 3.24
N HIS A 265 5.47 -8.49 1.92
CA HIS A 265 6.36 -7.73 1.04
C HIS A 265 5.96 -6.26 1.01
N GLU A 266 4.66 -5.98 0.94
CA GLU A 266 4.13 -4.61 1.03
C GLU A 266 4.49 -3.96 2.36
N ALA A 267 4.48 -4.74 3.45
CA ALA A 267 4.85 -4.31 4.78
C ALA A 267 6.36 -4.12 4.99
N HIS A 268 7.21 -4.42 4.01
CA HIS A 268 8.66 -4.23 4.12
C HIS A 268 8.99 -2.78 4.56
N GLN A 269 9.82 -2.63 5.60
CA GLN A 269 10.12 -1.35 6.28
C GLN A 269 8.92 -0.67 6.98
N GLY A 270 7.80 -1.38 7.14
CA GLY A 270 6.59 -0.91 7.81
C GLY A 270 6.09 -1.88 8.88
N VAL A 271 4.78 -1.83 9.13
CA VAL A 271 4.02 -2.69 10.05
C VAL A 271 3.18 -3.67 9.25
N LEU A 272 3.26 -4.95 9.61
CA LEU A 272 2.29 -5.97 9.24
C LEU A 272 1.37 -6.21 10.44
N PHE A 273 0.09 -5.87 10.31
CA PHE A 273 -0.92 -6.11 11.33
C PHE A 273 -1.77 -7.33 10.98
N ILE A 274 -1.86 -8.26 11.93
CA ILE A 274 -2.67 -9.47 11.80
C ILE A 274 -3.53 -9.59 13.06
N ASP A 275 -4.81 -9.25 12.95
CA ASP A 275 -5.77 -9.62 13.98
C ASP A 275 -6.09 -11.11 13.88
N GLU A 276 -6.47 -11.70 15.02
CA GLU A 276 -6.82 -13.12 15.12
C GLU A 276 -5.75 -14.04 14.49
N ILE A 277 -4.47 -13.82 14.83
CA ILE A 277 -3.33 -14.54 14.23
C ILE A 277 -3.45 -16.07 14.30
N SER A 278 -4.20 -16.59 15.27
CA SER A 278 -4.56 -18.00 15.41
C SER A 278 -5.24 -18.56 14.15
N GLN A 279 -6.06 -17.76 13.46
CA GLN A 279 -6.83 -18.17 12.28
C GLN A 279 -5.98 -18.40 11.03
N LEU A 280 -4.73 -17.94 11.01
CA LEU A 280 -3.81 -18.17 9.89
C LEU A 280 -3.47 -19.66 9.66
N GLY A 281 -3.69 -20.52 10.66
CA GLY A 281 -3.40 -21.94 10.57
C GLY A 281 -1.96 -22.23 10.14
N ILE A 282 -1.79 -22.95 9.04
CA ILE A 282 -0.46 -23.34 8.52
C ILE A 282 0.41 -22.14 8.11
N LEU A 283 -0.21 -21.00 7.75
CA LEU A 283 0.51 -19.81 7.31
C LEU A 283 1.37 -19.19 8.41
N GLN A 284 1.08 -19.48 9.67
CA GLN A 284 1.91 -19.06 10.81
C GLN A 284 3.38 -19.52 10.66
N ARG A 285 3.63 -20.70 10.07
CA ARG A 285 5.00 -21.19 9.82
C ARG A 285 5.69 -20.40 8.70
N SER A 286 4.96 -20.03 7.67
CA SER A 286 5.50 -19.19 6.59
C SER A 286 5.80 -17.78 7.10
N LEU A 287 4.94 -17.24 7.95
CA LEU A 287 5.15 -15.96 8.64
C LEU A 287 6.39 -16.00 9.54
N LEU A 288 6.61 -17.09 10.28
CA LEU A 288 7.83 -17.29 11.07
C LEU A 288 9.08 -17.25 10.18
N THR A 289 9.08 -17.94 9.03
CA THR A 289 10.21 -17.90 8.09
C THR A 289 10.44 -16.48 7.57
N ALA A 290 9.40 -15.74 7.20
CA ALA A 290 9.53 -14.36 6.76
C ALA A 290 10.11 -13.46 7.86
N LEU A 291 9.71 -13.64 9.13
CA LEU A 291 10.27 -12.91 10.28
C LEU A 291 11.75 -13.24 10.54
N GLN A 292 12.15 -14.50 10.38
CA GLN A 292 13.52 -14.95 10.62
C GLN A 292 14.47 -14.46 9.53
N GLU A 293 14.09 -14.66 8.28
CA GLU A 293 14.93 -14.40 7.12
C GLU A 293 14.85 -12.94 6.64
N LYS A 294 13.80 -12.20 7.05
CA LYS A 294 13.47 -10.84 6.57
C LYS A 294 13.27 -10.76 5.06
N LYS A 295 13.05 -11.91 4.43
CA LYS A 295 12.84 -12.12 3.01
C LYS A 295 11.98 -13.37 2.83
N PHE A 296 11.23 -13.42 1.73
CA PHE A 296 10.38 -14.56 1.42
C PHE A 296 10.23 -14.69 -0.10
N PRO A 297 10.21 -15.91 -0.67
CA PRO A 297 10.05 -16.06 -2.11
C PRO A 297 8.60 -15.84 -2.54
N ILE A 298 8.41 -15.18 -3.69
CA ILE A 298 7.10 -15.12 -4.37
C ILE A 298 7.05 -16.24 -5.40
N ILE A 299 6.04 -17.08 -5.31
CA ILE A 299 5.84 -18.28 -6.14
C ILE A 299 4.42 -18.28 -6.69
N GLY A 300 4.23 -18.77 -7.91
CA GLY A 300 2.89 -19.09 -8.40
C GLY A 300 2.27 -20.22 -7.60
N ARG A 301 1.17 -19.95 -6.91
CA ARG A 301 0.57 -20.90 -5.95
C ARG A 301 -0.50 -21.79 -6.55
N ASN A 302 -1.10 -21.39 -7.67
CA ASN A 302 -2.07 -22.21 -8.38
C ASN A 302 -1.36 -23.19 -9.33
N PRO A 303 -1.34 -24.52 -9.06
CA PRO A 303 -0.61 -25.49 -9.87
C PRO A 303 -1.14 -25.63 -11.31
N GLN A 304 -2.41 -25.29 -11.54
CA GLN A 304 -3.04 -25.35 -12.87
C GLN A 304 -2.78 -24.08 -13.69
N SER A 305 -2.10 -23.09 -13.13
CA SER A 305 -1.82 -21.81 -13.78
C SER A 305 -0.43 -21.79 -14.41
N SER A 306 -0.29 -21.10 -15.55
CA SER A 306 1.01 -20.68 -16.12
C SER A 306 1.82 -19.75 -15.21
N GLY A 307 1.26 -19.33 -14.06
CA GLY A 307 2.00 -18.70 -12.97
C GLY A 307 2.84 -19.67 -12.14
N ALA A 308 2.50 -20.96 -12.09
CA ALA A 308 3.10 -21.95 -11.19
C ALA A 308 4.61 -22.15 -11.39
N SER A 309 5.10 -21.96 -12.62
CA SER A 309 6.52 -22.05 -12.96
C SER A 309 7.32 -20.84 -12.49
N VAL A 310 6.66 -19.70 -12.27
CA VAL A 310 7.30 -18.43 -11.91
C VAL A 310 7.69 -18.43 -10.44
N ARG A 311 8.95 -18.07 -10.17
CA ARG A 311 9.47 -17.90 -8.81
C ARG A 311 10.46 -16.75 -8.76
N VAL A 312 10.30 -15.89 -7.77
CA VAL A 312 11.27 -14.85 -7.40
C VAL A 312 11.77 -15.15 -6.00
N ASP A 313 13.06 -15.42 -5.88
CA ASP A 313 13.68 -15.74 -4.60
C ASP A 313 14.00 -14.48 -3.79
N ASP A 314 14.05 -14.65 -2.47
CA ASP A 314 14.62 -13.67 -1.52
C ASP A 314 13.97 -12.28 -1.54
N VAL A 315 12.70 -12.15 -1.94
CA VAL A 315 12.02 -10.85 -1.99
C VAL A 315 11.93 -10.26 -0.58
N PRO A 316 12.36 -8.99 -0.36
CA PRO A 316 12.43 -8.41 0.97
C PRO A 316 11.07 -8.37 1.69
N ALA A 317 11.11 -8.62 3.00
CA ALA A 317 9.95 -8.68 3.90
C ALA A 317 10.39 -8.35 5.34
N ASP A 318 11.01 -7.17 5.53
CA ASP A 318 11.54 -6.69 6.82
C ASP A 318 10.51 -5.78 7.48
N PHE A 319 9.43 -6.39 7.96
CA PHE A 319 8.33 -5.70 8.63
C PHE A 319 8.42 -5.87 10.16
N VAL A 320 7.80 -4.93 10.88
CA VAL A 320 7.48 -5.12 12.29
C VAL A 320 6.12 -5.81 12.37
N LEU A 321 6.07 -7.01 12.96
CA LEU A 321 4.80 -7.71 13.16
C LEU A 321 4.08 -7.12 14.38
N VAL A 322 2.83 -6.71 14.17
CA VAL A 322 1.86 -6.47 15.24
C VAL A 322 0.76 -7.50 15.11
N ALA A 323 0.86 -8.55 15.91
CA ALA A 323 -0.14 -9.60 15.99
C ALA A 323 -1.16 -9.26 17.07
N ALA A 324 -2.39 -9.70 16.88
CA ALA A 324 -3.43 -9.62 17.89
C ALA A 324 -4.15 -10.97 18.03
N CYS A 325 -4.57 -11.29 19.25
CA CYS A 325 -5.43 -12.45 19.51
C CYS A 325 -6.30 -12.25 20.75
N ASN A 326 -7.36 -13.05 20.85
CA ASN A 326 -8.13 -13.18 22.07
C ASN A 326 -7.46 -14.16 23.04
N MET A 327 -7.76 -14.05 24.33
CA MET A 327 -7.17 -14.92 25.36
C MET A 327 -7.47 -16.40 25.11
N THR A 328 -8.67 -16.72 24.61
CA THR A 328 -9.12 -18.07 24.28
C THR A 328 -8.33 -18.71 23.15
N ASP A 329 -7.83 -17.88 22.23
CA ASP A 329 -7.19 -18.33 20.98
C ASP A 329 -5.66 -18.36 21.10
N LEU A 330 -5.11 -17.82 22.19
CA LEU A 330 -3.68 -17.78 22.47
C LEU A 330 -3.00 -19.16 22.37
N PRO A 331 -3.58 -20.28 22.84
CA PRO A 331 -2.98 -21.61 22.70
C PRO A 331 -2.89 -22.11 21.24
N GLN A 332 -3.64 -21.49 20.31
CA GLN A 332 -3.65 -21.88 18.89
C GLN A 332 -2.48 -21.26 18.10
N ILE A 333 -1.74 -20.33 18.69
CA ILE A 333 -0.53 -19.79 18.07
C ILE A 333 0.56 -20.87 18.13
N VAL A 334 1.18 -21.18 17.00
CA VAL A 334 2.24 -22.19 16.95
C VAL A 334 3.39 -21.78 17.87
N PRO A 335 3.87 -22.67 18.78
CA PRO A 335 4.88 -22.30 19.77
C PRO A 335 6.15 -21.65 19.19
N PRO A 336 6.69 -22.07 18.02
CA PRO A 336 7.85 -21.43 17.42
C PRO A 336 7.63 -19.96 17.04
N LEU A 337 6.43 -19.61 16.55
CA LEU A 337 6.09 -18.23 16.19
C LEU A 337 5.95 -17.36 17.43
N ARG A 338 5.22 -17.85 18.44
CA ARG A 338 5.04 -17.14 19.71
C ARG A 338 6.38 -16.90 20.41
N SER A 339 7.22 -17.94 20.50
CA SER A 339 8.57 -17.85 21.08
C SER A 339 9.43 -16.80 20.36
N ARG A 340 9.33 -16.71 19.02
CA ARG A 340 10.01 -15.67 18.24
C ARG A 340 9.49 -14.26 18.54
N ILE A 341 8.19 -14.09 18.70
CA ILE A 341 7.60 -12.79 19.07
C ILE A 341 8.04 -12.39 20.49
N GLN A 342 8.04 -13.33 21.44
CA GLN A 342 8.45 -13.07 22.82
C GLN A 342 9.95 -12.79 22.93
N GLY A 343 10.80 -13.51 22.20
CA GLY A 343 12.25 -13.35 22.24
C GLY A 343 12.75 -12.04 21.61
N ASP A 344 12.07 -11.56 20.55
CA ASP A 344 12.46 -10.36 19.79
C ASP A 344 11.43 -9.22 19.89
N GLY A 345 10.57 -9.25 20.90
CA GLY A 345 9.40 -8.37 20.97
C GLY A 345 8.75 -8.31 22.34
N TYR A 346 7.47 -7.97 22.35
CA TYR A 346 6.68 -7.83 23.57
C TYR A 346 5.32 -8.51 23.42
N GLU A 347 4.89 -9.20 24.48
CA GLU A 347 3.51 -9.63 24.65
C GLU A 347 2.83 -8.66 25.61
N ILE A 348 1.68 -8.11 25.22
CA ILE A 348 0.96 -7.11 25.99
C ILE A 348 -0.46 -7.61 26.19
N LEU A 349 -0.83 -7.82 27.46
CA LEU A 349 -2.22 -7.95 27.86
C LEU A 349 -2.82 -6.55 27.94
N LEU A 350 -3.92 -6.33 27.21
CA LEU A 350 -4.61 -5.06 27.17
C LEU A 350 -5.67 -4.98 28.28
N GLU A 351 -5.83 -3.79 28.83
CA GLU A 351 -6.80 -3.51 29.88
C GLU A 351 -8.24 -3.58 29.34
N THR A 352 -9.18 -4.10 30.12
CA THR A 352 -10.61 -4.12 29.77
C THR A 352 -11.40 -3.01 30.47
N ALA A 353 -10.85 -2.43 31.52
CA ALA A 353 -11.42 -1.32 32.26
C ALA A 353 -10.34 -0.33 32.71
N MET A 354 -10.73 0.90 33.03
CA MET A 354 -9.87 1.90 33.65
C MET A 354 -10.54 2.54 34.86
N PRO A 355 -9.81 3.01 35.88
CA PRO A 355 -10.41 3.60 37.07
C PRO A 355 -11.29 4.81 36.75
N ASP A 356 -12.44 4.94 37.43
CA ASP A 356 -13.34 6.07 37.22
C ASP A 356 -12.87 7.33 37.98
N ASN A 357 -11.97 8.09 37.35
CA ASN A 357 -11.47 9.38 37.83
C ASN A 357 -11.68 10.50 36.81
N GLU A 358 -11.50 11.76 37.21
CA GLU A 358 -11.75 12.90 36.31
C GLU A 358 -10.93 12.86 35.02
N THR A 359 -9.66 12.46 35.11
CA THR A 359 -8.77 12.29 33.95
C THR A 359 -9.29 11.25 32.95
N ASN A 360 -9.75 10.10 33.43
CA ASN A 360 -10.26 9.02 32.59
C ASN A 360 -11.65 9.33 32.03
N ARG A 361 -12.48 10.09 32.77
CA ARG A 361 -13.72 10.64 32.22
C ARG A 361 -13.45 11.60 31.06
N LEU A 362 -12.44 12.47 31.18
CA LEU A 362 -12.02 13.33 30.06
C LEU A 362 -11.52 12.52 28.87
N LYS A 363 -10.79 11.42 29.09
CA LYS A 363 -10.40 10.47 28.03
C LYS A 363 -11.64 9.86 27.34
N LEU A 364 -12.71 9.54 28.06
CA LEU A 364 -13.97 9.11 27.43
C LEU A 364 -14.66 10.22 26.64
N VAL A 365 -14.61 11.47 27.10
CA VAL A 365 -15.13 12.58 26.30
C VAL A 365 -14.31 12.76 25.03
N GLN A 366 -12.98 12.62 25.10
CA GLN A 366 -12.09 12.58 23.94
C GLN A 366 -12.48 11.45 22.98
N PHE A 367 -12.85 10.28 23.50
CA PHE A 367 -13.35 9.16 22.70
C PHE A 367 -14.66 9.52 21.97
N ILE A 368 -15.65 10.07 22.69
CA ILE A 368 -16.93 10.51 22.10
C ILE A 368 -16.67 11.50 20.96
N ALA A 369 -15.81 12.49 21.19
CA ALA A 369 -15.45 13.48 20.17
C ALA A 369 -14.81 12.83 18.93
N GLN A 370 -13.88 11.91 19.13
CA GLN A 370 -13.22 11.17 18.05
C GLN A 370 -14.20 10.32 17.24
N GLU A 371 -15.14 9.65 17.89
CA GLU A 371 -16.15 8.82 17.24
C GLU A 371 -17.10 9.66 16.38
N ILE A 372 -17.59 10.79 16.92
CA ILE A 372 -18.46 11.72 16.19
C ILE A 372 -17.72 12.31 14.97
N ILE A 373 -16.48 12.77 15.14
CA ILE A 373 -15.68 13.32 14.03
C ILE A 373 -15.35 12.26 12.98
N ARG A 374 -15.13 11.02 13.39
CA ARG A 374 -14.86 9.92 12.46
C ARG A 374 -16.09 9.52 11.65
N ASP A 375 -17.28 9.61 12.24
CA ASP A 375 -18.53 9.25 11.58
C ASP A 375 -18.98 10.33 10.58
N ASP A 376 -18.71 11.61 10.86
CA ASP A 376 -18.96 12.79 10.01
C ASP A 376 -20.45 13.08 9.71
N LYS A 377 -21.36 12.19 10.12
CA LYS A 377 -22.80 12.30 9.84
C LYS A 377 -23.66 12.64 11.05
N ILE A 378 -23.11 12.49 12.26
CA ILE A 378 -23.85 12.67 13.51
C ILE A 378 -23.47 13.99 14.18
N PRO A 379 -24.43 14.68 14.84
CA PRO A 379 -24.17 15.96 15.48
C PRO A 379 -23.31 15.85 16.75
N ALA A 380 -22.81 16.98 17.24
CA ALA A 380 -22.09 17.06 18.50
C ALA A 380 -22.97 16.58 19.68
N MET A 381 -22.35 15.97 20.69
CA MET A 381 -23.05 15.55 21.90
C MET A 381 -23.03 16.65 22.95
N ASP A 382 -24.18 16.91 23.58
CA ASP A 382 -24.29 17.84 24.69
C ASP A 382 -23.75 17.24 26.00
N ARG A 383 -23.48 18.10 26.98
CA ARG A 383 -23.01 17.68 28.31
C ARG A 383 -23.88 16.58 28.92
N LYS A 384 -25.21 16.64 28.80
CA LYS A 384 -26.13 15.66 29.41
C LYS A 384 -25.99 14.28 28.74
N GLY A 385 -25.85 14.23 27.43
CA GLY A 385 -25.56 13.03 26.66
C GLY A 385 -24.22 12.42 27.04
N ILE A 386 -23.18 13.25 27.17
CA ILE A 386 -21.84 12.81 27.61
C ILE A 386 -21.90 12.10 28.97
N PHE A 387 -22.60 12.68 29.95
CA PHE A 387 -22.78 12.04 31.26
C PHE A 387 -23.53 10.71 31.17
N GLU A 388 -24.53 10.60 30.29
CA GLU A 388 -25.25 9.34 30.10
C GLU A 388 -24.35 8.26 29.48
N VAL A 389 -23.49 8.62 28.51
CA VAL A 389 -22.49 7.69 27.95
C VAL A 389 -21.49 7.24 29.01
N ILE A 390 -20.99 8.14 29.85
CA ILE A 390 -20.07 7.79 30.96
C ILE A 390 -20.76 6.84 31.96
N LYS A 391 -22.04 7.08 32.25
CA LYS A 391 -22.83 6.18 33.10
C LYS A 391 -22.96 4.79 32.47
N SER A 392 -23.22 4.71 31.16
CA SER A 392 -23.23 3.45 30.42
C SER A 392 -21.88 2.74 30.44
N ALA A 393 -20.78 3.49 30.30
CA ALA A 393 -19.43 2.93 30.37
C ALA A 393 -19.14 2.28 31.74
N ARG A 394 -19.67 2.86 32.84
CA ARG A 394 -19.60 2.27 34.18
C ARG A 394 -20.43 0.99 34.29
N MET A 395 -21.68 1.02 33.80
CA MET A 395 -22.56 -0.16 33.83
C MET A 395 -21.99 -1.34 33.03
N ILE A 396 -21.33 -1.07 31.89
CA ILE A 396 -20.69 -2.12 31.08
C ILE A 396 -19.49 -2.71 31.81
N ALA A 397 -18.65 -1.89 32.46
CA ALA A 397 -17.51 -2.39 33.25
C ALA A 397 -17.96 -3.32 34.38
N GLU A 398 -19.00 -2.93 35.12
CA GLU A 398 -19.57 -3.72 36.20
C GLU A 398 -20.15 -5.05 35.69
N LYS A 399 -20.94 -5.02 34.61
CA LYS A 399 -21.60 -6.22 34.06
C LYS A 399 -20.64 -7.18 33.36
N ALA A 400 -19.72 -6.67 32.56
CA ALA A 400 -18.89 -7.48 31.66
C ALA A 400 -17.57 -7.90 32.31
N ASP A 401 -17.00 -7.06 33.17
CA ASP A 401 -15.67 -7.26 33.75
C ASP A 401 -15.70 -7.42 35.28
N GLY A 402 -16.85 -7.21 35.93
CA GLY A 402 -17.00 -7.35 37.40
C GLY A 402 -16.29 -6.24 38.19
N GLU A 403 -15.89 -5.17 37.52
CA GLU A 403 -15.06 -4.10 38.07
C GLU A 403 -15.94 -2.94 38.55
N GLU A 404 -16.13 -2.85 39.87
CA GLU A 404 -16.82 -1.73 40.50
C GLU A 404 -15.97 -0.45 40.42
N SER A 405 -16.62 0.71 40.28
CA SER A 405 -15.93 2.02 40.19
C SER A 405 -14.94 2.18 39.02
N SER A 406 -15.17 1.44 37.94
CA SER A 406 -14.36 1.50 36.72
C SER A 406 -15.19 1.93 35.49
N LEU A 407 -14.49 2.29 34.42
CA LEU A 407 -15.04 2.65 33.12
C LEU A 407 -14.56 1.62 32.10
N THR A 408 -15.48 1.09 31.29
CA THR A 408 -15.12 0.06 30.31
C THR A 408 -14.19 0.60 29.22
N LEU A 409 -13.27 -0.25 28.77
CA LEU A 409 -12.44 -0.06 27.58
C LEU A 409 -12.91 -0.90 26.39
N ARG A 410 -14.10 -1.52 26.49
CA ARG A 410 -14.78 -2.16 25.35
C ARG A 410 -15.43 -1.10 24.47
N LEU A 411 -14.59 -0.21 23.95
CA LEU A 411 -15.00 1.02 23.29
C LEU A 411 -15.82 0.78 22.03
N ARG A 412 -15.71 -0.39 21.38
CA ARG A 412 -16.56 -0.73 20.23
C ARG A 412 -18.05 -0.78 20.57
N GLU A 413 -18.43 -1.29 21.74
CA GLU A 413 -19.83 -1.26 22.18
C GLU A 413 -20.31 0.17 22.44
N LEU A 414 -19.48 0.97 23.12
CA LEU A 414 -19.77 2.39 23.34
C LEU A 414 -19.87 3.18 22.02
N ALA A 415 -19.02 2.88 21.03
CA ALA A 415 -19.11 3.48 19.70
C ALA A 415 -20.45 3.15 19.03
N GLY A 416 -20.91 1.90 19.14
CA GLY A 416 -22.23 1.48 18.65
C GLY A 416 -23.36 2.29 19.30
N LEU A 417 -23.31 2.48 20.62
CA LEU A 417 -24.27 3.31 21.36
C LEU A 417 -24.27 4.76 20.86
N ILE A 418 -23.08 5.36 20.69
CA ILE A 418 -22.94 6.76 20.23
C ILE A 418 -23.53 6.92 18.82
N LYS A 419 -23.28 5.97 17.92
CA LYS A 419 -23.80 5.99 16.55
C LYS A 419 -25.32 5.93 16.54
N VAL A 420 -25.92 4.96 17.23
CA VAL A 420 -27.39 4.85 17.32
C VAL A 420 -28.01 6.10 17.93
N ALA A 421 -27.39 6.68 18.96
CA ALA A 421 -27.87 7.95 19.53
C ALA A 421 -27.76 9.12 18.54
N GLY A 422 -26.70 9.15 17.73
CA GLY A 422 -26.50 10.13 16.67
C GLY A 422 -27.49 9.99 15.52
N ASP A 423 -27.78 8.76 15.09
CA ASP A 423 -28.78 8.46 14.07
C ASP A 423 -30.17 8.91 14.51
N LEU A 424 -30.53 8.66 15.78
CA LEU A 424 -31.79 9.14 16.36
C LEU A 424 -31.87 10.67 16.36
N ALA A 425 -30.81 11.35 16.79
CA ALA A 425 -30.76 12.82 16.79
C ALA A 425 -30.93 13.38 15.38
N THR A 426 -30.22 12.81 14.40
CA THR A 426 -30.26 13.21 12.99
C THR A 426 -31.63 12.96 12.38
N THR A 427 -32.25 11.82 12.68
CA THR A 427 -33.61 11.46 12.24
C THR A 427 -34.65 12.45 12.78
N ASN A 428 -34.50 12.85 14.04
CA ASN A 428 -35.36 13.84 14.68
C ASN A 428 -35.03 15.29 14.28
N ARG A 429 -34.02 15.50 13.42
CA ARG A 429 -33.51 16.82 13.00
C ARG A 429 -33.06 17.70 14.17
N GLU A 430 -32.50 17.09 15.21
CA GLU A 430 -31.95 17.81 16.36
C GLU A 430 -30.47 18.17 16.12
N GLU A 431 -30.07 19.38 16.54
CA GLU A 431 -28.71 19.89 16.32
C GLU A 431 -27.65 19.20 17.17
N ARG A 432 -28.06 18.48 18.24
CA ARG A 432 -27.16 17.86 19.21
C ARG A 432 -27.68 16.52 19.71
N ILE A 433 -26.76 15.62 20.03
CA ILE A 433 -27.08 14.37 20.73
C ILE A 433 -27.29 14.70 22.20
N THR A 434 -28.50 14.43 22.72
CA THR A 434 -28.87 14.68 24.12
C THR A 434 -28.99 13.37 24.91
N SER A 435 -29.18 13.46 26.23
CA SER A 435 -29.40 12.27 27.07
C SER A 435 -30.64 11.46 26.68
N LYS A 436 -31.66 12.07 26.06
CA LYS A 436 -32.84 11.36 25.56
C LYS A 436 -32.46 10.36 24.46
N HIS A 437 -31.62 10.77 23.53
CA HIS A 437 -31.13 9.92 22.45
C HIS A 437 -30.28 8.77 22.95
N VAL A 438 -29.37 9.03 23.91
CA VAL A 438 -28.52 7.98 24.49
C VAL A 438 -29.36 6.93 25.22
N LYS A 439 -30.37 7.34 25.99
CA LYS A 439 -31.28 6.40 26.67
C LYS A 439 -32.11 5.58 25.70
N ALA A 440 -32.66 6.21 24.65
CA ALA A 440 -33.37 5.50 23.60
C ALA A 440 -32.44 4.51 22.86
N ALA A 441 -31.20 4.91 22.60
CA ALA A 441 -30.19 4.06 21.98
C ALA A 441 -29.83 2.85 22.84
N LEU A 442 -29.78 2.98 24.18
CA LEU A 442 -29.57 1.84 25.08
C LEU A 442 -30.68 0.78 24.99
N GLU A 443 -31.92 1.20 24.76
CA GLU A 443 -33.04 0.27 24.58
C GLU A 443 -32.98 -0.45 23.23
N ILE A 444 -32.54 0.25 22.18
CA ILE A 444 -32.43 -0.29 20.82
C ILE A 444 -31.17 -1.17 20.66
N ALA A 445 -30.05 -0.75 21.23
CA ALA A 445 -28.74 -1.39 21.06
C ALA A 445 -28.53 -2.59 22.00
N LYS A 446 -29.58 -3.13 22.61
CA LYS A 446 -29.50 -4.37 23.40
C LYS A 446 -28.96 -5.51 22.53
N PRO A 447 -27.99 -6.30 23.00
CA PRO A 447 -27.50 -7.48 22.30
C PRO A 447 -28.65 -8.41 21.88
N LEU A 448 -28.47 -9.15 20.79
CA LEU A 448 -29.51 -10.07 20.30
C LEU A 448 -29.88 -11.12 21.35
N GLU A 449 -28.89 -11.57 22.13
CA GLU A 449 -29.05 -12.48 23.25
C GLU A 449 -30.03 -11.92 24.30
N ASP A 450 -29.88 -10.64 24.65
CA ASP A 450 -30.78 -9.95 25.59
C ASP A 450 -32.18 -9.77 25.00
N GLN A 451 -32.28 -9.47 23.70
CA GLN A 451 -33.56 -9.39 23.00
C GLN A 451 -34.28 -10.74 22.97
N ILE A 452 -33.53 -11.83 22.74
CA ILE A 452 -34.04 -13.19 22.77
C ILE A 452 -34.52 -13.55 24.18
N LEU A 453 -33.74 -13.22 25.21
CA LEU A 453 -34.13 -13.40 26.61
C LEU A 453 -35.40 -12.61 26.96
N GLN A 454 -35.52 -11.34 26.53
CA GLN A 454 -36.72 -10.54 26.79
C GLN A 454 -37.95 -11.06 26.04
N LYS A 455 -37.80 -11.52 24.80
CA LYS A 455 -38.91 -11.94 23.93
C LYS A 455 -39.36 -13.39 24.18
N TYR A 456 -38.42 -14.28 24.46
CA TYR A 456 -38.65 -15.73 24.54
C TYR A 456 -38.28 -16.34 25.90
N GLY A 457 -37.69 -15.57 26.82
CA GLY A 457 -37.25 -16.04 28.14
C GLY A 457 -35.98 -16.89 28.13
N SER A 458 -35.69 -17.61 27.04
CA SER A 458 -34.45 -18.36 26.86
C SER A 458 -34.13 -18.60 25.38
N PHE A 459 -32.85 -18.85 25.07
CA PHE A 459 -32.41 -19.19 23.73
C PHE A 459 -33.06 -20.49 23.20
N LYS A 460 -33.25 -21.49 24.07
CA LYS A 460 -33.94 -22.74 23.70
C LYS A 460 -35.38 -22.50 23.28
N ALA A 461 -36.11 -21.67 24.03
CA ALA A 461 -37.49 -21.33 23.72
C ALA A 461 -37.63 -20.57 22.39
N ALA A 462 -36.64 -19.73 22.04
CA ALA A 462 -36.61 -19.05 20.74
C ALA A 462 -36.50 -20.05 19.57
N ILE A 463 -35.57 -21.02 19.66
CA ILE A 463 -35.40 -22.08 18.64
C ILE A 463 -36.66 -22.95 18.52
N GLU A 464 -37.28 -23.32 19.64
CA GLU A 464 -38.52 -24.11 19.61
C GLU A 464 -39.68 -23.35 18.95
N ASN A 465 -39.77 -22.04 19.16
CA ASN A 465 -40.78 -21.19 18.53
C ASN A 465 -40.54 -21.08 17.01
N GLU A 466 -39.28 -20.89 16.58
CA GLU A 466 -38.91 -20.88 15.16
C GLU A 466 -39.26 -22.21 14.48
N ARG A 467 -38.96 -23.34 15.12
CA ARG A 467 -39.32 -24.69 14.62
C ARG A 467 -40.82 -24.95 14.53
N ARG A 468 -41.66 -24.25 15.32
CA ARG A 468 -43.12 -24.32 15.22
C ARG A 468 -43.68 -23.54 14.03
N GLY A 469 -42.94 -22.55 13.52
CA GLY A 469 -43.30 -21.74 12.34
C GLY A 469 -43.10 -22.45 11.01
N PHE A 470 -42.30 -23.52 10.98
CA PHE A 470 -42.25 -24.43 9.83
C PHE A 470 -43.41 -25.43 9.96
N PRO A 471 -44.31 -25.55 8.95
CA PRO A 471 -45.31 -26.60 8.99
C PRO A 471 -44.58 -27.93 9.11
N LYS A 472 -44.90 -28.69 10.17
CA LYS A 472 -44.51 -30.09 10.26
C LYS A 472 -45.08 -30.75 9.00
N THR A 473 -44.22 -31.14 8.06
CA THR A 473 -44.57 -32.16 7.08
C THR A 473 -44.79 -33.45 7.86
N THR A 474 -45.98 -33.60 8.41
CA THR A 474 -46.53 -34.89 8.80
C THR A 474 -46.83 -35.62 7.50
N ASN A 475 -45.98 -36.56 7.12
CA ASN A 475 -46.42 -37.94 6.99
C ASN A 475 -45.22 -38.86 6.73
N GLU A 476 -45.21 -39.94 7.49
CA GLU A 476 -44.46 -41.15 7.22
C GLU A 476 -44.74 -41.62 5.77
N GLY A 477 -43.68 -42.04 5.08
CA GLY A 477 -43.76 -42.85 3.87
C GLY A 477 -44.07 -42.11 2.57
N ASN A 478 -43.04 -41.57 1.91
CA ASN A 478 -42.74 -41.85 0.50
C ASN A 478 -41.45 -41.14 0.04
N GLN A 479 -40.57 -41.89 -0.63
CA GLN A 479 -39.55 -41.35 -1.54
C GLN A 479 -40.30 -40.53 -2.63
N VAL A 480 -39.85 -39.42 -3.22
CA VAL A 480 -38.62 -39.05 -3.98
C VAL A 480 -38.82 -37.56 -4.41
N PRO A 481 -38.00 -36.88 -5.25
CA PRO A 481 -36.55 -36.74 -5.37
C PRO A 481 -36.07 -35.28 -5.16
N TYR A 482 -34.81 -35.10 -4.76
CA TYR A 482 -34.05 -33.87 -5.01
C TYR A 482 -33.84 -33.71 -6.53
N ASN A 483 -34.60 -32.81 -7.15
CA ASN A 483 -34.27 -32.17 -8.43
C ASN A 483 -35.26 -31.04 -8.70
N MET A 484 -34.91 -29.80 -8.32
CA MET A 484 -35.46 -28.58 -8.92
C MET A 484 -34.66 -27.36 -8.45
N TRP A 485 -33.48 -27.18 -9.03
CA TRP A 485 -32.92 -25.87 -9.40
C TRP A 485 -32.02 -26.12 -10.63
N ASN A 486 -32.64 -26.11 -11.81
CA ASN A 486 -31.97 -25.93 -13.10
C ASN A 486 -32.63 -24.72 -13.77
N GLY A 487 -31.82 -23.79 -14.25
CA GLY A 487 -32.23 -22.59 -14.98
C GLY A 487 -31.06 -21.66 -15.19
#